data_AF-A0A7J6IMG6-F1
#
_entry.id   AF-A0A7J6IMG6-F1
#
_cell.length_a   1.000
_cell.length_b   1.000
_cell.length_c   1.000
_cell.angle_alpha   90.00
_cell.angle_beta   90.00
_cell.angle_gamma   90.00
#
_symmetry.space_group_name_H-M   'P 1'
#
loop_
_entity.id
_entity.type
_entity.pdbx_description
1 polymer ?
#
loop_
_entity_poly.entity_id
_entity_poly.type
_entity_poly.pdbx_seq_one_letter_code
_entity_poly.pdbx_strand_id
1 'polypeptide(L)'
;MPSLASSLLLALAATTLAHPSPSRSKADLDPAVWSSLANHHPAPHAAARSLLSPQTRNRPTKRQSGFSPPSSLAAPLKEVWAHYESTYDGAVTGNKYWGWDQLVATNGSLNICVRWDSSATVTAAQRSKIASVYAAQYQKWFKWLYGYDGFPFAKVDVNVVAWAVKDASLLEGSTDGLDVYTTYKDGDGVPACATECDRAAHIDGDFSGCKAGADRRFEHSLWLTDGLEGGFGYDWGQQIGREYMINNLDSESIHILLHEMGHTFGLDDFYDWTPTGVSNFIMLAGSSMEITDFDGWMYRNWWYELSRSRGWTKASSATTPAATASASASASAASAVKEDVAEEVPEPVASSTSVAAAPAATSAVAESASGASAAKWAQCGGAEYTGPTACAAGSTCTKSSE
;
A
#
# COMPACT_ATOMS: atom_id res chain seq x y z
N MET A 1 -3.65 -0.59 -71.42
CA MET A 1 -2.95 -0.69 -70.13
C MET A 1 -2.06 0.54 -69.99
N PRO A 2 -2.37 1.39 -69.02
CA PRO A 2 -1.53 1.47 -67.82
C PRO A 2 -2.35 1.30 -66.53
N SER A 3 -1.71 0.74 -65.51
CA SER A 3 -2.27 0.39 -64.21
C SER A 3 -2.12 1.55 -63.24
N LEU A 4 -3.24 2.02 -62.70
CA LEU A 4 -3.32 2.88 -61.51
C LEU A 4 -3.28 1.96 -60.28
N ALA A 5 -2.20 2.00 -59.51
CA ALA A 5 -2.14 1.37 -58.20
C ALA A 5 -2.59 2.37 -57.13
N SER A 6 -3.84 2.22 -56.67
CA SER A 6 -4.33 2.88 -55.46
C SER A 6 -3.56 2.37 -54.25
N SER A 7 -2.91 3.29 -53.54
CA SER A 7 -2.34 3.03 -52.22
C SER A 7 -3.47 3.06 -51.19
N LEU A 8 -3.85 1.89 -50.69
CA LEU A 8 -4.78 1.74 -49.58
C LEU A 8 -4.00 1.99 -48.27
N LEU A 9 -4.22 3.14 -47.63
CA LEU A 9 -3.79 3.34 -46.24
C LEU A 9 -4.66 2.46 -45.34
N LEU A 10 -4.07 1.38 -44.82
CA LEU A 10 -4.65 0.59 -43.75
C LEU A 10 -4.35 1.32 -42.43
N ALA A 11 -5.34 2.03 -41.88
CA ALA A 11 -5.28 2.53 -40.52
C ALA A 11 -5.29 1.33 -39.56
N LEU A 12 -4.17 1.03 -38.92
CA LEU A 12 -4.13 0.13 -37.77
C LEU A 12 -4.85 0.84 -36.61
N ALA A 13 -6.11 0.52 -36.41
CA ALA A 13 -6.78 0.77 -35.14
C ALA A 13 -6.08 -0.08 -34.08
N ALA A 14 -5.33 0.55 -33.17
CA ALA A 14 -4.85 -0.09 -31.96
C ALA A 14 -6.07 -0.33 -31.06
N THR A 15 -6.71 -1.49 -31.22
CA THR A 15 -7.66 -2.01 -30.25
C THR A 15 -6.90 -2.25 -28.96
N THR A 16 -7.18 -1.45 -27.93
CA THR A 16 -6.83 -1.74 -26.55
C THR A 16 -7.49 -3.05 -26.17
N LEU A 17 -6.73 -4.14 -26.26
CA LEU A 17 -7.11 -5.41 -25.65
C LEU A 17 -7.07 -5.20 -24.14
N ALA A 18 -8.24 -4.93 -23.57
CA ALA A 18 -8.51 -5.30 -22.19
C ALA A 18 -8.27 -6.81 -22.10
N HIS A 19 -7.09 -7.19 -21.62
CA HIS A 19 -6.76 -8.59 -21.46
C HIS A 19 -7.73 -9.18 -20.43
N PRO A 20 -8.41 -10.30 -20.75
CA PRO A 20 -9.21 -10.99 -19.76
C PRO A 20 -8.25 -11.51 -18.69
N SER A 21 -8.35 -10.96 -17.49
CA SER A 21 -7.64 -11.49 -16.32
C SER A 21 -7.98 -12.98 -16.17
N PRO A 22 -7.02 -13.85 -15.84
CA PRO A 22 -7.35 -15.18 -15.34
C PRO A 22 -8.26 -15.02 -14.13
N SER A 23 -9.29 -15.86 -14.04
CA SER A 23 -10.41 -15.86 -13.09
C SER A 23 -10.18 -15.01 -11.82
N ARG A 24 -10.66 -13.76 -11.86
CA ARG A 24 -10.77 -12.91 -10.69
C ARG A 24 -11.76 -13.56 -9.73
N SER A 25 -11.39 -13.79 -8.48
CA SER A 25 -12.40 -14.05 -7.47
C SER A 25 -13.25 -12.78 -7.33
N LYS A 26 -14.58 -12.91 -7.25
CA LYS A 26 -15.47 -11.77 -7.01
C LYS A 26 -15.38 -11.26 -5.56
N ALA A 27 -14.70 -12.01 -4.68
CA ALA A 27 -14.57 -11.69 -3.27
C ALA A 27 -13.56 -10.55 -3.06
N ASP A 28 -12.45 -10.53 -3.82
CA ASP A 28 -11.34 -9.56 -3.68
C ASP A 28 -11.69 -8.11 -4.11
N LEU A 29 -12.97 -7.81 -4.38
CA LEU A 29 -13.44 -6.53 -4.95
C LEU A 29 -14.66 -5.96 -4.22
N ASP A 30 -15.00 -6.41 -3.01
CA ASP A 30 -16.14 -5.87 -2.26
C ASP A 30 -15.71 -4.85 -1.17
N PRO A 31 -15.76 -3.54 -1.44
CA PRO A 31 -15.40 -2.52 -0.45
C PRO A 31 -16.42 -2.40 0.69
N ALA A 32 -17.63 -2.99 0.57
CA ALA A 32 -18.71 -2.83 1.54
C ALA A 32 -18.35 -3.39 2.94
N VAL A 33 -17.38 -4.30 3.01
CA VAL A 33 -16.89 -4.86 4.27
C VAL A 33 -16.25 -3.77 5.13
N TRP A 34 -15.52 -2.83 4.53
CA TRP A 34 -14.88 -1.73 5.24
C TRP A 34 -15.87 -0.69 5.77
N SER A 35 -16.95 -0.42 5.04
CA SER A 35 -18.00 0.51 5.49
C SER A 35 -18.70 0.02 6.78
N SER A 36 -18.75 -1.30 7.02
CA SER A 36 -19.27 -1.86 8.29
C SER A 36 -18.33 -1.63 9.49
N LEU A 37 -17.03 -1.50 9.23
CA LEU A 37 -15.98 -1.33 10.24
C LEU A 37 -15.66 0.14 10.52
N ALA A 38 -15.93 1.05 9.59
CA ALA A 38 -15.72 2.50 9.74
C ALA A 38 -16.59 3.14 10.84
N ASN A 39 -17.69 2.49 11.24
CA ASN A 39 -18.51 2.91 12.39
C ASN A 39 -17.93 2.52 13.76
N HIS A 40 -16.82 1.77 13.80
CA HIS A 40 -16.09 1.47 15.02
C HIS A 40 -14.88 2.40 15.14
N HIS A 41 -15.09 3.57 15.73
CA HIS A 41 -13.98 4.37 16.23
C HIS A 41 -13.23 3.55 17.29
N PRO A 42 -11.90 3.40 17.23
CA PRO A 42 -11.16 2.82 18.34
C PRO A 42 -11.36 3.72 19.56
N ALA A 43 -11.89 3.16 20.64
CA ALA A 43 -11.87 3.80 21.94
C ALA A 43 -10.41 4.17 22.29
N PRO A 44 -10.16 5.30 22.98
CA PRO A 44 -8.82 5.62 23.44
C PRO A 44 -8.32 4.47 24.31
N HIS A 45 -7.19 3.86 23.92
CA HIS A 45 -6.57 2.76 24.64
C HIS A 45 -6.29 3.18 26.10
N ALA A 46 -7.19 2.81 27.02
CA ALA A 46 -6.85 2.75 28.43
C ALA A 46 -5.74 1.71 28.57
N ALA A 47 -4.63 2.12 29.19
CA ALA A 47 -3.42 1.34 29.38
C ALA A 47 -3.71 -0.03 29.99
N ALA A 48 -3.90 -1.04 29.15
CA ALA A 48 -3.80 -2.44 29.55
C ALA A 48 -2.32 -2.69 29.84
N ARG A 49 -2.02 -2.96 31.11
CA ARG A 49 -0.67 -3.24 31.59
C ARG A 49 -0.05 -4.34 30.73
N SER A 50 0.97 -3.94 29.98
CA SER A 50 1.85 -4.80 29.20
C SER A 50 2.49 -5.85 30.11
N LEU A 51 1.96 -7.07 30.06
CA LEU A 51 2.75 -8.25 30.36
C LEU A 51 3.56 -8.52 29.10
N LEU A 52 4.87 -8.32 29.21
CA LEU A 52 5.85 -8.40 28.13
C LEU A 52 5.62 -9.64 27.25
N SER A 53 5.09 -9.43 26.05
CA SER A 53 5.19 -10.38 24.93
C SER A 53 6.19 -9.80 23.92
N PRO A 54 7.26 -10.52 23.55
CA PRO A 54 8.33 -9.96 22.75
C PRO A 54 7.90 -9.84 21.28
N GLN A 55 7.53 -8.62 20.87
CA GLN A 55 7.35 -8.17 19.47
C GLN A 55 8.63 -8.28 18.61
N THR A 56 9.66 -9.02 19.05
CA THR A 56 10.98 -9.14 18.41
C THR A 56 11.23 -10.48 17.73
N ARG A 57 10.21 -11.32 17.47
CA ARG A 57 10.40 -12.69 16.93
C ARG A 57 10.29 -12.86 15.41
N ASN A 58 10.01 -11.81 14.63
CA ASN A 58 9.63 -12.04 13.23
C ASN A 58 10.83 -12.17 12.27
N ARG A 59 12.03 -11.76 12.71
CA ARG A 59 13.28 -12.04 11.99
C ARG A 59 13.90 -13.34 12.53
N PRO A 60 14.10 -14.38 11.69
CA PRO A 60 14.84 -15.56 12.10
C PRO A 60 16.23 -15.16 12.60
N THR A 61 16.57 -15.54 13.84
CA THR A 61 17.93 -15.34 14.39
C THR A 61 18.98 -16.22 13.69
N LYS A 62 18.52 -17.25 12.96
CA LYS A 62 19.31 -18.08 12.06
C LYS A 62 18.54 -18.26 10.76
N ARG A 63 19.27 -18.40 9.64
CA ARG A 63 18.66 -18.71 8.35
C ARG A 63 17.80 -19.97 8.49
N GLN A 64 16.53 -19.86 8.12
CA GLN A 64 15.59 -20.97 8.12
C GLN A 64 15.49 -21.53 6.69
N SER A 65 15.40 -22.84 6.53
CA SER A 65 15.11 -23.50 5.26
C SER A 65 13.84 -24.32 5.36
N GLY A 66 13.05 -24.34 4.30
CA GLY A 66 11.80 -25.07 4.19
C GLY A 66 10.62 -24.45 4.93
N PHE A 67 9.43 -24.96 4.62
CA PHE A 67 8.19 -24.56 5.26
C PHE A 67 7.94 -25.43 6.50
N SER A 68 8.12 -24.83 7.67
CA SER A 68 7.97 -25.51 8.97
C SER A 68 7.34 -24.57 9.98
N PRO A 69 6.03 -24.24 9.83
CA PRO A 69 5.32 -23.38 10.77
C PRO A 69 5.19 -24.03 12.16
N PRO A 70 4.90 -23.24 13.22
CA PRO A 70 4.48 -23.76 14.51
C PRO A 70 3.34 -24.78 14.35
N SER A 71 3.33 -25.83 15.18
CA SER A 71 2.35 -26.92 15.06
C SER A 71 0.91 -26.46 15.16
N SER A 72 0.64 -25.39 15.93
CA SER A 72 -0.68 -24.77 16.04
C SER A 72 -1.15 -24.07 14.77
N LEU A 73 -0.23 -23.69 13.88
CA LEU A 73 -0.54 -23.02 12.61
C LEU A 73 -0.50 -23.98 11.41
N ALA A 74 0.10 -25.15 11.56
CA ALA A 74 0.33 -26.08 10.44
C ALA A 74 -0.98 -26.55 9.77
N ALA A 75 -2.00 -26.90 10.55
CA ALA A 75 -3.30 -27.32 10.02
C ALA A 75 -4.04 -26.17 9.30
N PRO A 76 -4.27 -24.99 9.92
CA PRO A 76 -4.96 -23.89 9.24
C PRO A 76 -4.19 -23.37 8.02
N LEU A 77 -2.85 -23.34 8.03
CA LEU A 77 -2.07 -22.94 6.85
C LEU A 77 -2.24 -23.93 5.67
N LYS A 78 -2.38 -25.22 5.96
CA LYS A 78 -2.68 -26.23 4.94
C LYS A 78 -4.07 -26.03 4.34
N GLU A 79 -5.06 -25.67 5.16
CA GLU A 79 -6.42 -25.34 4.69
C GLU A 79 -6.39 -24.12 3.76
N VAL A 80 -5.66 -23.07 4.16
CA VAL A 80 -5.45 -21.88 3.32
C VAL A 80 -4.80 -22.22 1.98
N TRP A 81 -3.73 -23.02 1.98
CA TRP A 81 -3.08 -23.39 0.73
C TRP A 81 -4.00 -24.20 -0.20
N ALA A 82 -4.76 -25.15 0.36
CA ALA A 82 -5.75 -25.89 -0.42
C ALA A 82 -6.86 -24.98 -0.96
N HIS A 83 -7.24 -23.94 -0.22
CA HIS A 83 -8.17 -22.91 -0.70
C HIS A 83 -7.59 -22.16 -1.90
N TYR A 84 -6.33 -21.69 -1.84
CA TYR A 84 -5.66 -21.07 -3.00
C TYR A 84 -5.66 -22.00 -4.22
N GLU A 85 -5.29 -23.27 -4.04
CA GLU A 85 -5.29 -24.23 -5.15
C GLU A 85 -6.69 -24.41 -5.75
N SER A 86 -7.75 -24.36 -4.94
CA SER A 86 -9.13 -24.43 -5.43
C SER A 86 -9.57 -23.14 -6.14
N THR A 87 -9.30 -21.98 -5.55
CA THR A 87 -9.74 -20.66 -6.05
C THR A 87 -9.15 -20.35 -7.42
N TYR A 88 -7.89 -20.72 -7.64
CA TYR A 88 -7.19 -20.48 -8.90
C TYR A 88 -7.16 -21.71 -9.82
N ASP A 89 -7.97 -22.74 -9.58
CA ASP A 89 -8.00 -24.00 -10.36
C ASP A 89 -6.60 -24.62 -10.58
N GLY A 90 -5.79 -24.63 -9.51
CA GLY A 90 -4.41 -25.07 -9.50
C GLY A 90 -3.42 -24.15 -10.23
N ALA A 91 -3.88 -23.05 -10.82
CA ALA A 91 -3.07 -22.11 -11.61
C ALA A 91 -2.35 -21.04 -10.78
N VAL A 92 -2.32 -21.18 -9.45
CA VAL A 92 -1.62 -20.28 -8.51
C VAL A 92 -0.18 -19.96 -8.98
N THR A 93 0.55 -20.99 -9.42
CA THR A 93 1.94 -20.88 -9.89
C THR A 93 2.07 -20.36 -11.33
N GLY A 94 0.96 -20.22 -12.06
CA GLY A 94 0.93 -19.74 -13.44
C GLY A 94 1.10 -18.23 -13.53
N ASN A 95 0.41 -17.48 -12.64
CA ASN A 95 0.42 -16.01 -12.64
C ASN A 95 1.84 -15.46 -12.33
N LYS A 96 2.37 -14.61 -13.23
CA LYS A 96 3.69 -13.97 -13.16
C LYS A 96 3.64 -12.48 -12.79
N TYR A 97 2.45 -11.98 -12.47
CA TYR A 97 2.22 -10.58 -12.11
C TYR A 97 2.47 -10.32 -10.64
N TRP A 98 2.40 -11.34 -9.77
CA TRP A 98 2.60 -11.23 -8.33
C TRP A 98 3.82 -10.40 -7.94
N GLY A 99 3.73 -9.71 -6.80
CA GLY A 99 4.82 -8.98 -6.19
C GLY A 99 6.09 -9.82 -6.01
N TRP A 100 5.95 -11.14 -5.90
CA TRP A 100 7.07 -12.09 -5.91
C TRP A 100 7.92 -12.00 -7.19
N ASP A 101 7.27 -12.10 -8.35
CA ASP A 101 7.91 -12.00 -9.66
C ASP A 101 8.43 -10.58 -9.92
N GLN A 102 7.79 -9.56 -9.34
CA GLN A 102 8.25 -8.18 -9.40
C GLN A 102 9.60 -8.04 -8.67
N LEU A 103 9.69 -8.49 -7.41
CA LEU A 103 10.92 -8.45 -6.63
C LEU A 103 12.08 -9.20 -7.28
N VAL A 104 11.81 -10.35 -7.91
CA VAL A 104 12.85 -11.11 -8.59
C VAL A 104 13.30 -10.42 -9.87
N ALA A 105 12.37 -9.85 -10.65
CA ALA A 105 12.69 -9.14 -11.88
C ALA A 105 13.56 -7.88 -11.64
N THR A 106 13.39 -7.23 -10.50
CA THR A 106 14.10 -6.00 -10.12
C THR A 106 15.30 -6.22 -9.21
N ASN A 107 15.60 -7.48 -8.86
CA ASN A 107 16.65 -7.82 -7.90
C ASN A 107 16.47 -7.13 -6.54
N GLY A 108 15.24 -7.13 -6.02
CA GLY A 108 14.93 -6.70 -4.65
C GLY A 108 14.52 -5.24 -4.52
N SER A 109 13.95 -4.65 -5.57
CA SER A 109 13.44 -3.27 -5.55
C SER A 109 11.99 -3.19 -6.02
N LEU A 110 11.23 -2.23 -5.50
CA LEU A 110 9.89 -1.89 -5.98
C LEU A 110 9.83 -0.38 -6.19
N ASN A 111 9.81 0.03 -7.44
CA ASN A 111 9.48 1.37 -7.86
C ASN A 111 7.96 1.50 -8.03
N ILE A 112 7.43 2.59 -7.52
CA ILE A 112 6.00 2.79 -7.31
C ILE A 112 5.60 4.08 -8.01
N CYS A 113 4.52 4.01 -8.78
CA CYS A 113 3.85 5.20 -9.27
C CYS A 113 2.62 5.50 -8.40
N VAL A 114 2.52 6.72 -7.86
CA VAL A 114 1.35 7.16 -7.10
C VAL A 114 0.31 7.73 -8.05
N ARG A 115 -0.93 7.23 -8.02
CA ARG A 115 -2.07 7.82 -8.71
C ARG A 115 -2.86 8.67 -7.72
N TRP A 116 -2.87 9.98 -7.94
CA TRP A 116 -3.59 10.94 -7.10
C TRP A 116 -4.93 11.27 -7.74
N ASP A 117 -5.94 10.49 -7.39
CA ASP A 117 -7.32 10.72 -7.82
C ASP A 117 -8.01 11.67 -6.85
N SER A 118 -7.57 12.93 -6.90
CA SER A 118 -8.03 13.96 -5.99
C SER A 118 -7.91 15.37 -6.56
N SER A 119 -8.74 16.26 -6.02
CA SER A 119 -8.66 17.70 -6.25
C SER A 119 -7.85 18.45 -5.22
N ALA A 120 -7.48 17.80 -4.12
CA ALA A 120 -6.67 18.40 -3.07
C ALA A 120 -5.22 18.58 -3.52
N THR A 121 -4.56 19.63 -3.04
CA THR A 121 -3.13 19.79 -3.20
C THR A 121 -2.37 18.86 -2.25
N VAL A 122 -1.13 18.53 -2.63
CA VAL A 122 -0.21 17.74 -1.81
C VAL A 122 1.17 18.37 -1.85
N THR A 123 1.69 18.71 -0.67
CA THR A 123 3.00 19.34 -0.51
C THR A 123 4.15 18.35 -0.73
N ALA A 124 5.33 18.84 -1.09
CA ALA A 124 6.54 18.03 -1.17
C ALA A 124 6.86 17.27 0.13
N ALA A 125 6.56 17.87 1.29
CA ALA A 125 6.71 17.23 2.60
C ALA A 125 5.74 16.05 2.78
N GLN A 126 4.46 16.23 2.41
CA GLN A 126 3.47 15.14 2.42
C GLN A 126 3.85 14.03 1.44
N ARG A 127 4.28 14.36 0.21
CA ARG A 127 4.75 13.36 -0.76
C ARG A 127 5.92 12.54 -0.21
N SER A 128 6.90 13.21 0.39
CA SER A 128 8.06 12.55 1.01
C SER A 128 7.64 11.65 2.18
N LYS A 129 6.70 12.11 3.00
CA LYS A 129 6.15 11.33 4.12
C LYS A 129 5.40 10.10 3.59
N ILE A 130 4.52 10.26 2.60
CA ILE A 130 3.80 9.15 1.93
C ILE A 130 4.80 8.10 1.44
N ALA A 131 5.84 8.50 0.70
CA ALA A 131 6.85 7.59 0.19
C ALA A 131 7.56 6.81 1.31
N SER A 132 8.01 7.52 2.36
CA SER A 132 8.70 6.89 3.50
C SER A 132 7.80 5.93 4.30
N VAL A 133 6.54 6.31 4.51
CA VAL A 133 5.56 5.52 5.27
C VAL A 133 5.15 4.29 4.48
N TYR A 134 4.87 4.44 3.18
CA TYR A 134 4.53 3.34 2.29
C TYR A 134 5.65 2.29 2.24
N ALA A 135 6.91 2.73 2.10
CA ALA A 135 8.06 1.85 2.20
C ALA A 135 8.16 1.16 3.57
N ALA A 136 7.91 1.87 4.66
CA ALA A 136 7.92 1.31 6.01
C ALA A 136 6.82 0.27 6.25
N GLN A 137 5.61 0.48 5.72
CA GLN A 137 4.52 -0.51 5.79
C GLN A 137 4.90 -1.80 5.06
N TYR A 138 5.49 -1.72 3.86
CA TYR A 138 6.01 -2.90 3.15
C TYR A 138 7.10 -3.65 3.93
N GLN A 139 7.98 -2.95 4.66
CA GLN A 139 8.98 -3.62 5.50
C GLN A 139 8.35 -4.52 6.58
N LYS A 140 7.10 -4.25 7.00
CA LYS A 140 6.39 -5.13 7.93
C LYS A 140 6.04 -6.48 7.31
N TRP A 141 5.83 -6.54 5.99
CA TRP A 141 5.73 -7.79 5.24
C TRP A 141 7.12 -8.40 4.99
N PHE A 142 8.05 -7.65 4.40
CA PHE A 142 9.36 -8.19 3.98
C PHE A 142 10.23 -8.75 5.11
N LYS A 143 10.09 -8.23 6.34
CA LYS A 143 10.82 -8.76 7.51
C LYS A 143 10.56 -10.26 7.74
N TRP A 144 9.42 -10.79 7.27
CA TRP A 144 9.10 -12.21 7.36
C TRP A 144 9.97 -13.08 6.46
N LEU A 145 10.56 -12.52 5.40
CA LEU A 145 11.33 -13.26 4.39
C LEU A 145 12.84 -13.12 4.56
N TYR A 146 13.33 -12.07 5.20
CA TYR A 146 14.77 -11.85 5.31
C TYR A 146 15.45 -13.02 6.05
N GLY A 147 16.29 -13.76 5.32
CA GLY A 147 16.96 -14.96 5.81
C GLY A 147 16.10 -16.23 5.85
N TYR A 148 14.90 -16.19 5.28
CA TYR A 148 13.99 -17.33 5.17
C TYR A 148 14.10 -17.99 3.79
N ASP A 149 14.26 -19.31 3.79
CA ASP A 149 14.08 -20.24 2.68
C ASP A 149 14.70 -19.78 1.34
N GLY A 150 15.96 -19.36 1.39
CA GLY A 150 16.71 -18.95 0.19
C GLY A 150 16.24 -17.63 -0.43
N PHE A 151 15.42 -16.84 0.26
CA PHE A 151 15.08 -15.48 -0.17
C PHE A 151 16.36 -14.67 -0.37
N PRO A 152 16.61 -14.17 -1.60
CA PRO A 152 17.94 -13.68 -1.98
C PRO A 152 18.25 -12.28 -1.44
N PHE A 153 17.24 -11.53 -1.03
CA PHE A 153 17.39 -10.12 -0.67
C PHE A 153 17.60 -9.96 0.84
N ALA A 154 18.63 -9.21 1.22
CA ALA A 154 18.87 -8.83 2.62
C ALA A 154 17.99 -7.64 3.06
N LYS A 155 17.56 -6.84 2.08
CA LYS A 155 16.63 -5.73 2.20
C LYS A 155 15.97 -5.55 0.83
N VAL A 156 14.68 -5.30 0.82
CA VAL A 156 13.94 -4.83 -0.36
C VAL A 156 13.81 -3.33 -0.27
N ASP A 157 14.16 -2.61 -1.34
CA ASP A 157 13.97 -1.17 -1.43
C ASP A 157 12.62 -0.85 -2.08
N VAL A 158 11.90 0.12 -1.53
CA VAL A 158 10.62 0.59 -2.06
C VAL A 158 10.72 2.08 -2.31
N ASN A 159 10.54 2.50 -3.56
CA ASN A 159 10.78 3.86 -4.02
C ASN A 159 9.53 4.41 -4.71
N VAL A 160 9.08 5.59 -4.32
CA VAL A 160 8.10 6.34 -5.14
C VAL A 160 8.87 7.09 -6.22
N VAL A 161 8.66 6.73 -7.48
CA VAL A 161 9.42 7.27 -8.62
C VAL A 161 8.60 8.21 -9.51
N ALA A 162 7.27 8.15 -9.40
CA ALA A 162 6.37 8.91 -10.24
C ALA A 162 5.04 9.24 -9.55
N TRP A 163 4.39 10.29 -10.04
CA TRP A 163 3.06 10.75 -9.62
C TRP A 163 2.19 11.03 -10.84
N ALA A 164 1.02 10.43 -10.88
CA ALA A 164 -0.04 10.77 -11.81
C ALA A 164 -1.05 11.69 -11.12
N VAL A 165 -1.29 12.87 -11.69
CA VAL A 165 -2.20 13.89 -11.15
C VAL A 165 -3.04 14.50 -12.27
N LYS A 166 -4.23 15.01 -11.96
CA LYS A 166 -5.06 15.67 -12.98
C LYS A 166 -4.47 17.01 -13.45
N ASP A 167 -3.69 17.68 -12.59
CA ASP A 167 -3.04 18.96 -12.85
C ASP A 167 -1.74 19.02 -12.04
N ALA A 168 -0.63 19.38 -12.69
CA ALA A 168 0.68 19.45 -12.04
C ALA A 168 0.74 20.46 -10.89
N SER A 169 -0.12 21.50 -10.91
CA SER A 169 -0.22 22.50 -9.84
C SER A 169 -0.69 21.92 -8.50
N LEU A 170 -1.30 20.73 -8.49
CA LEU A 170 -1.65 20.04 -7.25
C LEU A 170 -0.42 19.56 -6.49
N LEU A 171 0.70 19.38 -7.19
CA LEU A 171 1.96 18.97 -6.59
C LEU A 171 2.74 20.21 -6.11
N GLU A 172 2.44 20.69 -4.92
CA GLU A 172 3.12 21.86 -4.35
C GLU A 172 4.58 21.55 -3.99
N GLY A 173 5.49 22.48 -4.26
CA GLY A 173 6.94 22.33 -4.01
C GLY A 173 7.67 21.52 -5.08
N SER A 174 8.95 21.20 -4.83
CA SER A 174 9.79 20.49 -5.81
C SER A 174 9.26 19.08 -6.12
N THR A 175 9.32 18.71 -7.40
CA THR A 175 9.09 17.36 -7.93
C THR A 175 10.38 16.77 -8.51
N ASP A 176 11.55 17.29 -8.12
CA ASP A 176 12.82 16.82 -8.63
C ASP A 176 13.01 15.33 -8.33
N GLY A 177 13.44 14.58 -9.35
CA GLY A 177 13.58 13.14 -9.23
C GLY A 177 12.26 12.38 -9.19
N LEU A 178 11.14 12.98 -9.60
CA LEU A 178 9.86 12.31 -9.85
C LEU A 178 9.41 12.54 -11.30
N ASP A 179 8.87 11.53 -11.94
CA ASP A 179 8.07 11.75 -13.15
C ASP A 179 6.67 12.21 -12.78
N VAL A 180 6.18 13.26 -13.46
CA VAL A 180 4.84 13.79 -13.23
C VAL A 180 4.00 13.57 -14.48
N TYR A 181 2.98 12.72 -14.35
CA TYR A 181 2.05 12.38 -15.42
C TYR A 181 0.75 13.16 -15.26
N THR A 182 0.42 14.00 -16.24
CA THR A 182 -0.84 14.77 -16.28
C THR A 182 -1.74 14.43 -17.47
N THR A 183 -1.18 13.75 -18.46
CA THR A 183 -1.86 13.45 -19.73
C THR A 183 -2.45 12.04 -19.78
N TYR A 184 -1.95 11.13 -18.96
CA TYR A 184 -2.39 9.74 -18.92
C TYR A 184 -3.62 9.61 -18.03
N LYS A 185 -4.62 8.89 -18.53
CA LYS A 185 -5.88 8.63 -17.83
C LYS A 185 -6.30 7.19 -18.09
N ASP A 186 -6.98 6.58 -17.14
CA ASP A 186 -7.63 5.29 -17.36
C ASP A 186 -8.97 5.44 -18.09
N GLY A 187 -9.70 4.33 -18.21
CA GLY A 187 -11.00 4.29 -18.89
C GLY A 187 -12.07 5.19 -18.26
N ASP A 188 -11.93 5.51 -16.97
CA ASP A 188 -12.85 6.36 -16.21
C ASP A 188 -12.39 7.83 -16.16
N GLY A 189 -11.27 8.15 -16.82
CA GLY A 189 -10.71 9.49 -16.89
C GLY A 189 -9.88 9.88 -15.66
N VAL A 190 -9.59 8.93 -14.77
CA VAL A 190 -8.79 9.13 -13.56
C VAL A 190 -7.31 9.21 -13.93
N PRO A 191 -6.50 10.12 -13.35
CA PRO A 191 -5.07 10.22 -13.65
C PRO A 191 -4.37 8.87 -13.55
N ALA A 192 -3.62 8.50 -14.58
CA ALA A 192 -2.91 7.22 -14.67
C ALA A 192 -1.42 7.42 -14.88
N CYS A 193 -0.64 6.37 -14.61
CA CYS A 193 0.79 6.36 -14.88
C CYS A 193 1.06 5.94 -16.33
N ALA A 194 2.25 6.25 -16.83
CA ALA A 194 2.65 5.90 -18.19
C ALA A 194 2.70 4.37 -18.37
N THR A 195 1.79 3.83 -19.20
CA THR A 195 1.69 2.38 -19.47
C THR A 195 2.99 1.81 -20.02
N GLU A 196 3.73 2.59 -20.81
CA GLU A 196 5.02 2.21 -21.37
C GLU A 196 6.13 1.97 -20.32
N CYS A 197 5.92 2.45 -19.09
CA CYS A 197 6.84 2.28 -17.95
C CYS A 197 6.29 1.29 -16.91
N ASP A 198 5.09 0.76 -17.10
CA ASP A 198 4.40 -0.16 -16.20
C ASP A 198 4.85 -1.60 -16.46
N ARG A 199 5.34 -2.30 -15.43
CA ARG A 199 5.71 -3.71 -15.55
C ARG A 199 4.53 -4.60 -15.96
N ALA A 200 3.31 -4.28 -15.55
CA ALA A 200 2.14 -5.08 -15.93
C ALA A 200 1.94 -5.13 -17.46
N ALA A 201 2.30 -4.06 -18.18
CA ALA A 201 2.26 -4.02 -19.64
C ALA A 201 3.49 -4.66 -20.30
N HIS A 202 4.58 -4.83 -19.56
CA HIS A 202 5.92 -5.20 -20.06
C HIS A 202 6.52 -6.40 -19.32
N ILE A 203 5.70 -7.43 -19.09
CA ILE A 203 6.14 -8.66 -18.41
C ILE A 203 7.16 -9.48 -19.22
N ASP A 204 7.25 -9.18 -20.52
CA ASP A 204 8.30 -9.67 -21.42
C ASP A 204 9.67 -9.01 -21.17
N GLY A 205 9.70 -7.94 -20.37
CA GLY A 205 10.89 -7.16 -20.06
C GLY A 205 11.23 -6.09 -21.10
N ASP A 206 10.40 -5.90 -22.13
CA ASP A 206 10.63 -4.87 -23.15
C ASP A 206 10.02 -3.53 -22.73
N PHE A 207 10.83 -2.73 -22.05
CA PHE A 207 10.51 -1.34 -21.70
C PHE A 207 11.18 -0.33 -22.64
N SER A 208 11.47 -0.69 -23.90
CA SER A 208 12.04 0.25 -24.87
C SER A 208 11.13 1.47 -25.11
N GLY A 209 9.84 1.34 -24.86
CA GLY A 209 8.86 2.42 -24.88
C GLY A 209 8.95 3.40 -23.70
N CYS A 210 9.54 3.00 -22.56
CA CYS A 210 9.62 3.84 -21.36
C CYS A 210 10.65 4.96 -21.55
N LYS A 211 10.18 6.14 -21.98
CA LYS A 211 11.05 7.31 -22.23
C LYS A 211 11.72 7.86 -20.98
N ALA A 212 11.12 7.62 -19.81
CA ALA A 212 11.66 8.05 -18.52
C ALA A 212 12.92 7.26 -18.10
N GLY A 213 13.21 6.13 -18.75
CA GLY A 213 14.40 5.32 -18.51
C GLY A 213 14.20 4.21 -17.48
N ALA A 214 15.24 3.40 -17.27
CA ALA A 214 15.16 2.20 -16.43
C ALA A 214 14.83 2.51 -14.97
N ASP A 215 15.40 3.58 -14.41
CA ASP A 215 15.19 4.00 -13.02
C ASP A 215 13.77 4.53 -12.74
N ARG A 216 12.97 4.71 -13.80
CA ARG A 216 11.62 5.27 -13.76
C ARG A 216 10.53 4.29 -14.16
N ARG A 217 10.92 3.06 -14.51
CA ARG A 217 10.00 1.94 -14.59
C ARG A 217 9.42 1.69 -13.20
N PHE A 218 8.18 1.24 -13.14
CA PHE A 218 7.51 0.92 -11.89
C PHE A 218 6.86 -0.46 -11.97
N GLU A 219 6.84 -1.14 -10.83
CA GLU A 219 6.35 -2.51 -10.72
C GLU A 219 4.85 -2.56 -10.49
N HIS A 220 4.36 -1.62 -9.69
CA HIS A 220 2.94 -1.45 -9.37
C HIS A 220 2.67 -0.03 -8.88
N SER A 221 1.43 0.24 -8.49
CA SER A 221 0.97 1.60 -8.20
C SER A 221 0.20 1.72 -6.88
N LEU A 222 0.29 2.90 -6.26
CA LEU A 222 -0.48 3.28 -5.09
C LEU A 222 -1.53 4.31 -5.50
N TRP A 223 -2.81 3.96 -5.44
CA TRP A 223 -3.90 4.83 -5.83
C TRP A 223 -4.50 5.46 -4.57
N LEU A 224 -4.51 6.78 -4.54
CA LEU A 224 -5.07 7.57 -3.45
C LEU A 224 -6.30 8.30 -3.97
N THR A 225 -7.48 7.79 -3.60
CA THR A 225 -8.77 8.21 -4.16
C THR A 225 -9.59 8.99 -3.13
N ASP A 226 -10.13 10.14 -3.53
CA ASP A 226 -11.03 10.94 -2.70
C ASP A 226 -12.28 10.14 -2.30
N GLY A 227 -12.57 10.10 -0.99
CA GLY A 227 -13.82 9.56 -0.47
C GLY A 227 -13.98 8.03 -0.59
N LEU A 228 -12.94 7.31 -1.02
CA LEU A 228 -12.96 5.86 -0.99
C LEU A 228 -12.93 5.36 0.45
N GLU A 229 -13.97 4.61 0.83
CA GLU A 229 -14.00 3.81 2.05
C GLU A 229 -13.43 2.43 1.76
N GLY A 230 -12.55 1.94 2.66
CA GLY A 230 -11.87 0.67 2.46
C GLY A 230 -10.66 0.74 1.53
N GLY A 231 -10.35 -0.40 0.91
CA GLY A 231 -9.25 -0.53 -0.02
C GLY A 231 -9.50 -1.65 -1.03
N PHE A 232 -8.64 -1.64 -2.05
CA PHE A 232 -8.50 -2.72 -3.02
C PHE A 232 -7.02 -3.00 -3.22
N GLY A 233 -6.68 -4.27 -3.39
CA GLY A 233 -5.31 -4.70 -3.57
C GLY A 233 -5.24 -5.86 -4.53
N TYR A 234 -4.21 -5.87 -5.36
CA TYR A 234 -3.85 -7.02 -6.18
C TYR A 234 -2.40 -6.91 -6.64
N ASP A 235 -1.99 -7.71 -7.62
CA ASP A 235 -0.64 -7.64 -8.18
C ASP A 235 -0.29 -6.27 -8.80
N TRP A 236 -1.28 -5.50 -9.27
CA TRP A 236 -1.11 -4.15 -9.83
C TRP A 236 -0.88 -3.05 -8.76
N GLY A 237 -1.00 -3.39 -7.48
CA GLY A 237 -0.71 -2.53 -6.35
C GLY A 237 -1.88 -2.39 -5.37
N GLN A 238 -2.06 -1.19 -4.81
CA GLN A 238 -3.10 -0.91 -3.83
C GLN A 238 -3.86 0.37 -4.19
N GLN A 239 -5.13 0.41 -3.83
CA GLN A 239 -5.97 1.59 -3.84
C GLN A 239 -6.61 1.77 -2.47
N ILE A 240 -6.47 2.95 -1.89
CA ILE A 240 -7.06 3.30 -0.60
C ILE A 240 -7.58 4.75 -0.62
N GLY A 241 -8.44 5.07 0.34
CA GLY A 241 -8.90 6.45 0.56
C GLY A 241 -7.72 7.41 0.76
N ARG A 242 -7.68 8.51 0.00
CA ARG A 242 -6.64 9.54 0.15
C ARG A 242 -6.70 10.14 1.55
N GLU A 243 -7.88 10.50 2.03
CA GLU A 243 -8.08 11.05 3.37
C GLU A 243 -7.61 10.06 4.43
N TYR A 244 -7.93 8.79 4.26
CA TYR A 244 -7.48 7.72 5.15
C TYR A 244 -5.96 7.64 5.20
N MET A 245 -5.28 7.62 4.04
CA MET A 245 -3.82 7.60 3.98
C MET A 245 -3.21 8.82 4.67
N ILE A 246 -3.66 10.03 4.33
CA ILE A 246 -3.14 11.28 4.88
C ILE A 246 -3.32 11.35 6.40
N ASN A 247 -4.49 10.94 6.91
CA ASN A 247 -4.80 10.96 8.34
C ASN A 247 -4.01 9.91 9.15
N ASN A 248 -3.44 8.89 8.50
CA ASN A 248 -2.72 7.80 9.14
C ASN A 248 -1.21 7.81 8.87
N LEU A 249 -0.64 8.90 8.32
CA LEU A 249 0.79 8.98 8.02
C LEU A 249 1.70 8.83 9.24
N ASP A 250 1.20 9.10 10.44
CA ASP A 250 1.94 8.93 11.69
C ASP A 250 1.56 7.67 12.48
N SER A 251 0.63 6.87 11.95
CA SER A 251 0.26 5.58 12.51
C SER A 251 1.39 4.56 12.31
N GLU A 252 1.69 3.79 13.36
CA GLU A 252 2.69 2.72 13.26
C GLU A 252 2.28 1.68 12.21
N SER A 253 1.01 1.29 12.22
CA SER A 253 0.41 0.32 11.30
C SER A 253 -0.78 0.99 10.58
N ILE A 254 -0.73 1.07 9.25
CA ILE A 254 -1.84 1.58 8.43
C ILE A 254 -2.65 0.36 7.99
N HIS A 255 -3.65 -0.01 8.78
CA HIS A 255 -4.36 -1.29 8.68
C HIS A 255 -4.84 -1.63 7.26
N ILE A 256 -5.64 -0.77 6.62
CA ILE A 256 -6.18 -1.05 5.27
C ILE A 256 -5.02 -1.23 4.29
N LEU A 257 -4.04 -0.33 4.32
CA LEU A 257 -2.87 -0.41 3.44
C LEU A 257 -2.10 -1.73 3.63
N LEU A 258 -1.90 -2.18 4.86
CA LEU A 258 -1.21 -3.43 5.15
C LEU A 258 -1.98 -4.64 4.64
N HIS A 259 -3.32 -4.63 4.75
CA HIS A 259 -4.20 -5.63 4.16
C HIS A 259 -4.06 -5.66 2.63
N GLU A 260 -4.22 -4.51 1.97
CA GLU A 260 -4.12 -4.43 0.50
C GLU A 260 -2.72 -4.84 -0.03
N MET A 261 -1.66 -4.55 0.73
CA MET A 261 -0.30 -5.00 0.41
C MET A 261 -0.18 -6.53 0.42
N GLY A 262 -0.99 -7.25 1.21
CA GLY A 262 -1.04 -8.71 1.23
C GLY A 262 -1.47 -9.29 -0.12
N HIS A 263 -2.50 -8.70 -0.75
CA HIS A 263 -3.01 -9.13 -2.05
C HIS A 263 -1.99 -9.00 -3.17
N THR A 264 -1.10 -8.00 -3.11
CA THR A 264 0.01 -7.87 -4.08
C THR A 264 0.91 -9.10 -4.10
N PHE A 265 0.94 -9.86 -3.01
CA PHE A 265 1.69 -11.12 -2.88
C PHE A 265 0.79 -12.36 -2.87
N GLY A 266 -0.44 -12.25 -3.35
CA GLY A 266 -1.37 -13.36 -3.55
C GLY A 266 -2.12 -13.79 -2.30
N LEU A 267 -2.04 -13.06 -1.19
CA LEU A 267 -2.89 -13.40 -0.05
C LEU A 267 -4.34 -13.06 -0.37
N ASP A 268 -5.23 -14.05 -0.38
CA ASP A 268 -6.68 -13.85 -0.61
C ASP A 268 -7.36 -13.16 0.59
N ASP A 269 -8.54 -12.62 0.32
CA ASP A 269 -9.51 -12.22 1.32
C ASP A 269 -10.18 -13.42 2.03
N PHE A 270 -10.68 -13.18 3.24
CA PHE A 270 -11.33 -14.18 4.09
C PHE A 270 -12.73 -13.73 4.53
N TYR A 271 -13.62 -13.44 3.58
CA TYR A 271 -14.97 -12.93 3.90
C TYR A 271 -16.00 -14.01 4.23
N ASP A 272 -15.94 -15.14 3.53
CA ASP A 272 -16.97 -16.20 3.57
C ASP A 272 -16.51 -17.46 4.31
N TRP A 273 -15.24 -17.51 4.71
CA TRP A 273 -14.69 -18.61 5.47
C TRP A 273 -13.48 -18.18 6.31
N THR A 274 -13.16 -18.99 7.32
CA THR A 274 -11.94 -18.83 8.12
C THR A 274 -11.30 -20.19 8.35
N PRO A 275 -9.95 -20.28 8.37
CA PRO A 275 -9.27 -21.53 8.63
C PRO A 275 -9.43 -21.95 10.10
N THR A 276 -9.42 -23.27 10.33
CA THR A 276 -9.76 -23.87 11.62
C THR A 276 -8.88 -23.34 12.75
N GLY A 277 -9.52 -22.77 13.78
CA GLY A 277 -8.84 -22.33 15.00
C GLY A 277 -8.08 -21.00 14.87
N VAL A 278 -8.27 -20.26 13.78
CA VAL A 278 -7.69 -18.93 13.59
C VAL A 278 -8.80 -17.93 13.26
N SER A 279 -8.93 -16.88 14.06
CA SER A 279 -10.01 -15.90 13.94
C SER A 279 -9.53 -14.45 14.01
N ASN A 280 -8.21 -14.22 14.01
CA ASN A 280 -7.61 -12.90 14.13
C ASN A 280 -6.31 -12.84 13.33
N PHE A 281 -6.36 -12.19 12.16
CA PHE A 281 -5.25 -12.01 11.23
C PHE A 281 -5.62 -10.94 10.20
N ILE A 282 -4.64 -10.23 9.65
CA ILE A 282 -4.92 -9.00 8.88
C ILE A 282 -5.70 -9.26 7.59
N MET A 283 -5.52 -10.42 6.96
CA MET A 283 -6.26 -10.79 5.74
C MET A 283 -7.72 -11.17 6.02
N LEU A 284 -8.12 -11.36 7.28
CA LEU A 284 -9.51 -11.32 7.71
C LEU A 284 -9.82 -9.89 8.11
N ALA A 285 -10.27 -9.09 7.14
CA ALA A 285 -10.43 -7.64 7.28
C ALA A 285 -11.16 -7.25 8.57
N GLY A 286 -10.56 -6.32 9.33
CA GLY A 286 -11.12 -5.85 10.60
C GLY A 286 -10.85 -6.74 11.82
N SER A 287 -10.39 -7.99 11.65
CA SER A 287 -10.10 -8.85 12.80
C SER A 287 -8.79 -8.49 13.50
N SER A 288 -7.78 -8.04 12.74
CA SER A 288 -6.49 -7.56 13.23
C SER A 288 -6.15 -6.20 12.62
N MET A 289 -5.58 -5.29 13.42
CA MET A 289 -5.05 -4.02 12.94
C MET A 289 -3.58 -4.11 12.45
N GLU A 290 -2.95 -5.27 12.62
CA GLU A 290 -1.53 -5.51 12.30
C GLU A 290 -1.31 -6.89 11.68
N ILE A 291 -0.18 -7.05 10.98
CA ILE A 291 0.26 -8.35 10.45
C ILE A 291 0.57 -9.28 11.64
N THR A 292 -0.18 -10.37 11.74
CA THR A 292 -0.02 -11.39 12.77
C THR A 292 0.99 -12.46 12.37
N ASP A 293 1.28 -13.39 13.28
CA ASP A 293 2.10 -14.56 12.97
C ASP A 293 1.47 -15.43 11.89
N PHE A 294 0.13 -15.55 11.87
CA PHE A 294 -0.55 -16.35 10.87
C PHE A 294 -0.39 -15.74 9.47
N ASP A 295 -0.58 -14.43 9.33
CA ASP A 295 -0.33 -13.69 8.09
C ASP A 295 1.11 -13.87 7.59
N GLY A 296 2.07 -13.73 8.50
CA GLY A 296 3.48 -13.93 8.21
C GLY A 296 3.81 -15.32 7.68
N TRP A 297 3.15 -16.36 8.20
CA TRP A 297 3.32 -17.72 7.71
C TRP A 297 2.58 -18.01 6.41
N MET A 298 1.40 -17.41 6.18
CA MET A 298 0.75 -17.44 4.86
C MET A 298 1.66 -16.83 3.79
N TYR A 299 2.23 -15.66 4.09
CA TYR A 299 3.20 -14.96 3.25
C TYR A 299 4.45 -15.80 2.95
N ARG A 300 4.97 -16.51 3.95
CA ARG A 300 6.08 -17.46 3.78
C ARG A 300 5.71 -18.69 2.97
N ASN A 301 4.47 -19.18 3.05
CA ASN A 301 3.99 -20.31 2.26
C ASN A 301 4.03 -19.96 0.77
N TRP A 302 3.56 -18.76 0.40
CA TRP A 302 3.63 -18.26 -0.97
C TRP A 302 5.06 -18.23 -1.51
N TRP A 303 6.01 -17.65 -0.77
CA TRP A 303 7.42 -17.69 -1.16
C TRP A 303 7.94 -19.12 -1.30
N TYR A 304 7.64 -20.00 -0.34
CA TYR A 304 8.10 -21.38 -0.34
C TYR A 304 7.67 -22.13 -1.61
N GLU A 305 6.41 -22.00 -2.01
CA GLU A 305 5.84 -22.70 -3.15
C GLU A 305 6.28 -22.08 -4.49
N LEU A 306 6.17 -20.75 -4.63
CA LEU A 306 6.55 -20.07 -5.87
C LEU A 306 8.05 -20.16 -6.13
N SER A 307 8.91 -19.97 -5.12
CA SER A 307 10.36 -20.01 -5.35
C SER A 307 10.86 -21.38 -5.81
N ARG A 308 10.16 -22.47 -5.46
CA ARG A 308 10.45 -23.83 -5.95
C ARG A 308 9.91 -24.06 -7.35
N SER A 309 8.66 -23.69 -7.61
CA SER A 309 8.04 -23.85 -8.93
C SER A 309 8.73 -22.99 -10.00
N ARG A 310 9.20 -21.80 -9.61
CA ARG A 310 9.96 -20.86 -10.46
C ARG A 310 11.47 -21.12 -10.49
N GLY A 311 12.00 -21.93 -9.56
CA GLY A 311 13.42 -22.25 -9.47
C GLY A 311 14.31 -21.14 -8.89
N TRP A 312 13.74 -20.12 -8.24
CA TRP A 312 14.47 -18.99 -7.65
C TRP A 312 15.42 -19.41 -6.51
N THR A 313 15.10 -20.49 -5.80
CA THR A 313 15.97 -21.02 -4.73
C THR A 313 17.13 -21.87 -5.25
N LYS A 314 17.18 -22.22 -6.55
CA LYS A 314 18.21 -23.09 -7.14
C LYS A 314 19.39 -22.34 -7.79
N ALA A 315 19.50 -21.03 -7.63
CA ALA A 315 20.61 -20.25 -8.19
C ALA A 315 21.32 -19.41 -7.12
N SER A 316 22.28 -20.03 -6.43
CA SER A 316 23.46 -19.35 -5.88
C SER A 316 24.66 -20.30 -5.93
N SER A 317 24.89 -20.86 -7.12
CA SER A 317 26.18 -21.43 -7.49
C SER A 317 26.89 -20.38 -8.34
N ALA A 318 27.80 -19.64 -7.70
CA ALA A 318 28.94 -18.94 -8.26
C ALA A 318 28.81 -18.35 -9.69
N THR A 319 28.66 -17.03 -9.77
CA THR A 319 29.58 -16.18 -10.56
C THR A 319 29.53 -14.78 -9.96
N THR A 320 30.55 -14.45 -9.18
CA THR A 320 30.88 -13.06 -8.84
C THR A 320 31.51 -12.43 -10.08
N PRO A 321 30.94 -11.38 -10.70
CA PRO A 321 31.74 -10.50 -11.52
C PRO A 321 32.59 -9.67 -10.56
N ALA A 322 33.91 -9.77 -10.71
CA ALA A 322 34.86 -8.95 -9.99
C ALA A 322 34.47 -7.47 -10.08
N ALA A 323 34.36 -6.82 -8.93
CA ALA A 323 34.30 -5.37 -8.83
C ALA A 323 35.54 -4.79 -9.52
N THR A 324 35.34 -4.25 -10.71
CA THR A 324 36.35 -3.39 -11.32
C THR A 324 36.10 -2.00 -10.77
N ALA A 325 36.85 -1.66 -9.72
CA ALA A 325 36.94 -0.30 -9.25
C ALA A 325 37.47 0.57 -10.42
N SER A 326 36.62 1.44 -10.94
CA SER A 326 37.08 2.58 -11.72
C SER A 326 36.58 3.83 -11.01
N ALA A 327 37.51 4.42 -10.26
CA ALA A 327 37.35 5.73 -9.68
C ALA A 327 37.22 6.75 -10.83
N SER A 328 36.14 7.53 -10.82
CA SER A 328 36.12 8.82 -11.51
C SER A 328 35.80 9.88 -10.47
N ALA A 329 36.86 10.51 -9.98
CA ALA A 329 36.80 11.70 -9.16
C ALA A 329 36.34 12.87 -10.04
N SER A 330 35.29 13.55 -9.63
CA SER A 330 35.02 14.92 -10.08
C SER A 330 35.11 15.82 -8.86
N ALA A 331 36.21 16.55 -8.79
CA ALA A 331 36.50 17.54 -7.78
C ALA A 331 35.64 18.79 -8.02
N SER A 332 35.01 19.30 -6.97
CA SER A 332 34.65 20.72 -6.89
C SER A 332 35.20 21.25 -5.57
N ALA A 333 36.16 22.15 -5.72
CA ALA A 333 36.91 22.78 -4.64
C ALA A 333 36.05 23.84 -3.94
N ALA A 334 36.08 23.83 -2.60
CA ALA A 334 35.74 24.98 -1.78
C ALA A 334 36.88 25.21 -0.79
N SER A 335 37.50 26.39 -0.90
CA SER A 335 38.65 26.85 -0.13
C SER A 335 38.37 26.91 1.37
N ALA A 336 39.36 26.44 2.12
CA ALA A 336 39.53 26.70 3.54
C ALA A 336 40.08 28.12 3.76
N VAL A 337 39.50 28.84 4.73
CA VAL A 337 40.14 29.98 5.40
C VAL A 337 40.21 29.62 6.89
N LYS A 338 41.42 29.64 7.43
CA LYS A 338 41.74 29.60 8.87
C LYS A 338 41.43 30.97 9.48
N GLU A 339 40.91 31.01 10.70
CA GLU A 339 41.55 31.80 11.77
C GLU A 339 41.05 31.39 13.17
N ASP A 340 41.97 31.46 14.11
CA ASP A 340 41.90 31.10 15.53
C ASP A 340 41.06 32.09 16.38
N VAL A 341 40.75 31.62 17.61
CA VAL A 341 40.93 32.29 18.92
C VAL A 341 39.70 32.14 19.83
N ALA A 342 39.97 31.56 21.00
CA ALA A 342 39.11 31.47 22.17
C ALA A 342 39.07 32.81 22.94
N GLU A 343 37.98 33.08 23.68
CA GLU A 343 37.98 33.33 25.14
C GLU A 343 36.77 34.16 25.61
N GLU A 344 36.20 33.66 26.73
CA GLU A 344 35.41 34.28 27.80
C GLU A 344 34.03 34.98 27.64
N VAL A 345 33.26 34.70 28.69
CA VAL A 345 31.90 35.07 29.10
C VAL A 345 31.90 36.46 29.76
N PRO A 346 30.79 37.21 29.70
CA PRO A 346 30.04 37.47 30.94
C PRO A 346 28.50 37.48 30.78
N GLU A 347 27.79 36.96 31.78
CA GLU A 347 26.40 37.34 32.15
C GLU A 347 26.38 38.75 32.81
N PRO A 348 25.24 39.40 33.21
CA PRO A 348 23.82 39.00 33.29
C PRO A 348 22.87 40.05 32.60
N VAL A 349 21.53 40.00 32.59
CA VAL A 349 20.56 40.33 33.66
C VAL A 349 19.12 40.05 33.17
N ALA A 350 18.29 39.61 34.12
CA ALA A 350 16.86 39.31 34.04
C ALA A 350 15.94 40.44 33.52
N SER A 351 14.80 40.04 32.95
CA SER A 351 13.53 40.71 33.26
C SER A 351 12.34 39.74 33.11
N SER A 352 11.46 39.86 34.10
CA SER A 352 10.38 38.98 34.50
C SER A 352 9.03 39.33 33.86
N THR A 353 8.20 38.32 33.61
CA THR A 353 6.76 38.39 33.91
C THR A 353 6.19 36.98 34.11
N SER A 354 5.75 36.70 35.33
CA SER A 354 4.83 35.61 35.71
C SER A 354 3.40 35.98 35.32
N VAL A 355 2.48 35.02 35.14
CA VAL A 355 1.35 34.62 36.03
C VAL A 355 0.32 33.99 35.05
N ALA A 356 -0.48 32.93 35.27
CA ALA A 356 -0.84 32.04 36.37
C ALA A 356 -1.38 30.73 35.78
N ALA A 357 -1.41 29.70 36.62
CA ALA A 357 -2.02 28.40 36.38
C ALA A 357 -3.56 28.41 36.35
N ALA A 358 -4.07 27.31 35.80
CA ALA A 358 -5.45 26.88 35.52
C ALA A 358 -6.51 27.11 36.62
N PRO A 359 -7.80 26.83 36.30
CA PRO A 359 -8.29 25.53 36.77
C PRO A 359 -9.20 24.75 35.81
N ALA A 360 -9.23 23.45 36.15
CA ALA A 360 -10.12 22.34 35.85
C ALA A 360 -11.45 22.57 35.11
N ALA A 361 -11.70 21.64 34.19
CA ALA A 361 -12.97 21.35 33.56
C ALA A 361 -14.02 20.82 34.55
N THR A 362 -15.24 21.33 34.43
CA THR A 362 -16.46 20.77 35.02
C THR A 362 -17.42 20.30 33.93
N SER A 363 -17.96 19.10 34.13
CA SER A 363 -19.03 18.48 33.36
C SER A 363 -20.27 19.36 33.21
N ALA A 364 -20.91 19.30 32.04
CA ALA A 364 -22.32 19.63 31.85
C ALA A 364 -22.97 18.57 30.96
N VAL A 365 -24.11 18.07 31.42
CA VAL A 365 -25.02 17.11 30.77
C VAL A 365 -26.28 17.87 30.35
N ALA A 366 -26.94 17.38 29.28
CA ALA A 366 -28.25 17.76 28.69
C ALA A 366 -28.23 19.05 27.82
N GLU A 367 -28.96 19.18 26.70
CA GLU A 367 -30.27 18.63 26.36
C GLU A 367 -30.58 18.70 24.84
N SER A 368 -31.53 17.88 24.42
CA SER A 368 -32.16 17.64 23.11
C SER A 368 -32.32 18.82 22.13
N ALA A 369 -31.89 18.62 20.88
CA ALA A 369 -32.27 19.46 19.73
C ALA A 369 -33.31 18.73 18.86
N SER A 370 -34.59 18.95 19.16
CA SER A 370 -35.75 18.41 18.43
C SER A 370 -36.05 19.16 17.11
N GLY A 371 -35.03 19.51 16.32
CA GLY A 371 -35.21 20.33 15.12
C GLY A 371 -34.28 20.05 13.94
N ALA A 372 -33.31 19.14 14.08
CA ALA A 372 -32.46 18.76 12.97
C ALA A 372 -33.19 17.78 12.03
N SER A 373 -33.05 17.97 10.73
CA SER A 373 -33.45 16.98 9.73
C SER A 373 -32.32 15.97 9.51
N ALA A 374 -32.68 14.71 9.32
CA ALA A 374 -31.75 13.64 8.95
C ALA A 374 -31.09 13.99 7.61
N ALA A 375 -29.77 13.84 7.53
CA ALA A 375 -29.05 13.95 6.27
C ALA A 375 -29.61 12.94 5.25
N LYS A 376 -29.46 13.23 3.95
CA LYS A 376 -29.94 12.32 2.91
C LYS A 376 -29.25 10.95 3.08
N TRP A 377 -30.04 9.87 3.09
CA TRP A 377 -29.62 8.48 3.34
C TRP A 377 -29.28 8.12 4.80
N ALA A 378 -29.41 9.06 5.75
CA ALA A 378 -29.26 8.76 7.17
C ALA A 378 -30.54 8.11 7.74
N GLN A 379 -30.41 7.45 8.89
CA GLN A 379 -31.56 6.92 9.64
C GLN A 379 -32.51 8.07 10.02
N CYS A 380 -33.79 7.91 9.67
CA CYS A 380 -34.84 8.90 9.90
C CYS A 380 -36.03 8.34 10.71
N GLY A 381 -35.83 7.23 11.42
CA GLY A 381 -36.84 6.58 12.24
C GLY A 381 -36.46 5.14 12.65
N GLY A 382 -37.17 4.59 13.64
CA GLY A 382 -36.94 3.25 14.21
C GLY A 382 -37.47 3.16 15.65
N ALA A 383 -37.80 1.96 16.13
CA ALA A 383 -38.44 1.78 17.45
C ALA A 383 -37.57 2.29 18.63
N GLU A 384 -36.24 2.27 18.48
CA GLU A 384 -35.28 2.75 19.48
C GLU A 384 -34.46 3.96 19.00
N TYR A 385 -34.84 4.57 17.88
CA TYR A 385 -34.10 5.69 17.30
C TYR A 385 -34.47 7.01 17.97
N THR A 386 -33.49 7.67 18.59
CA THR A 386 -33.65 8.94 19.31
C THR A 386 -33.16 10.17 18.52
N GLY A 387 -32.74 9.97 17.26
CA GLY A 387 -32.22 11.03 16.40
C GLY A 387 -33.28 11.73 15.53
N PRO A 388 -32.84 12.55 14.55
CA PRO A 388 -33.69 13.31 13.63
C PRO A 388 -34.76 12.48 12.91
N THR A 389 -36.04 12.77 13.12
CA THR A 389 -37.18 12.10 12.44
C THR A 389 -37.70 12.84 11.21
N ALA A 390 -37.33 14.12 11.04
CA ALA A 390 -37.62 14.87 9.83
C ALA A 390 -36.59 14.55 8.74
N CYS A 391 -36.99 14.27 7.50
CA CYS A 391 -36.04 14.06 6.40
C CYS A 391 -35.48 15.39 5.87
N ALA A 392 -34.27 15.35 5.32
CA ALA A 392 -33.76 16.46 4.50
C ALA A 392 -34.77 16.85 3.42
N ALA A 393 -34.84 18.15 3.10
CA ALA A 393 -35.78 18.69 2.12
C ALA A 393 -35.71 17.93 0.79
N GLY A 394 -36.88 17.54 0.26
CA GLY A 394 -36.99 16.77 -0.98
C GLY A 394 -36.73 15.26 -0.85
N SER A 395 -36.62 14.73 0.37
CA SER A 395 -36.43 13.30 0.63
C SER A 395 -37.56 12.74 1.51
N THR A 396 -37.82 11.44 1.39
CA THR A 396 -38.86 10.71 2.16
C THR A 396 -38.23 9.52 2.87
N CYS A 397 -38.60 9.31 4.13
CA CYS A 397 -38.15 8.15 4.90
C CYS A 397 -38.89 6.90 4.41
N THR A 398 -38.15 5.87 3.98
CA THR A 398 -38.70 4.57 3.60
C THR A 398 -38.39 3.54 4.67
N LYS A 399 -39.41 2.85 5.20
CA LYS A 399 -39.22 1.77 6.17
C LYS A 399 -38.59 0.56 5.49
N SER A 400 -37.40 0.16 5.90
CA SER A 400 -36.83 -1.17 5.63
C SER A 400 -37.09 -2.07 6.85
N SER A 401 -37.62 -3.26 6.62
CA SER A 401 -37.59 -4.36 7.59
C SER A 401 -36.59 -5.39 7.09
N GLU A 402 -35.71 -5.87 7.96
CA GLU A 402 -35.20 -7.24 7.82
C GLU A 402 -36.31 -8.24 8.11
#